data_AF-A0A7W1TZV9-F1
#
_entry.id   AF-A0A7W1TZV9-F1
#
_cell.length_a   1.000
_cell.length_b   1.000
_cell.length_c   1.000
_cell.angle_alpha   90.00
_cell.angle_beta   90.00
_cell.angle_gamma   90.00
#
_symmetry.space_group_name_H-M   'P 1'
#
loop_
_entity.id
_entity.type
_entity.pdbx_description
1 polymer ?
#
loop_
_entity_poly.entity_id
_entity_poly.type
_entity_poly.pdbx_seq_one_letter_code
_entity_poly.pdbx_strand_id
1 'polypeptide(L)'
;MRRKDEFISSSRVRVGFEKLPVYNASLDTLDTQLIQNFLDNRKNQASAKVTQDVLRSYSLVVEEHTELFPTYVGLLNFGKSPQFFLSEAMIIVSHFRGIEGRDAIASIDCEGTLLNQFQQAHHFVLSVFQSHFQLQEL
;
A
#
# COMPACT_ATOMS: atom_id res chain seq x y z
N MET A 1 -47.10 6.80 29.12
CA MET A 1 -46.96 5.97 27.92
C MET A 1 -46.27 6.78 26.82
N ARG A 2 -44.94 6.67 26.74
CA ARG A 2 -44.10 6.97 25.56
C ARG A 2 -42.81 6.15 25.73
N ARG A 3 -42.42 5.45 24.67
CA ARG A 3 -41.47 4.33 24.67
C ARG A 3 -40.06 4.77 25.08
N LYS A 4 -39.42 3.91 25.86
CA LYS A 4 -37.97 3.77 25.94
C LYS A 4 -37.53 3.15 24.62
N ASP A 5 -36.85 3.92 23.78
CA ASP A 5 -36.03 3.31 22.74
C ASP A 5 -34.58 3.42 23.22
N GLU A 6 -34.05 2.23 23.45
CA GLU A 6 -32.78 1.91 24.05
C GLU A 6 -31.64 2.45 23.20
N PHE A 7 -30.80 3.26 23.84
CA PHE A 7 -29.45 3.54 23.37
C PHE A 7 -28.64 2.25 23.48
N ILE A 8 -28.68 1.41 22.44
CA ILE A 8 -27.88 0.18 22.39
C ILE A 8 -26.41 0.58 22.27
N SER A 9 -25.73 0.42 23.40
CA SER A 9 -24.28 0.24 23.52
C SER A 9 -23.78 -0.77 22.48
N SER A 10 -22.84 -0.38 21.63
CA SER A 10 -21.88 -1.33 21.11
C SER A 10 -20.50 -0.68 21.06
N SER A 11 -19.56 -1.33 21.74
CA SER A 11 -18.13 -1.08 21.68
C SER A 11 -17.67 -1.19 20.23
N ARG A 12 -17.74 -0.10 19.46
CA ARG A 12 -17.25 -0.07 18.08
C ARG A 12 -15.73 -0.20 18.12
N VAL A 13 -15.23 -1.42 17.89
CA VAL A 13 -13.87 -1.61 17.39
C VAL A 13 -13.76 -0.71 16.16
N ARG A 14 -12.95 0.36 16.25
CA ARG A 14 -12.68 1.21 15.09
C ARG A 14 -11.89 0.37 14.11
N VAL A 15 -12.58 -0.14 13.08
CA VAL A 15 -11.92 -0.75 11.93
C VAL A 15 -11.07 0.36 11.30
N GLY A 16 -9.76 0.12 11.21
CA GLY A 16 -8.84 1.07 10.59
C GLY A 16 -9.18 1.26 9.11
N PHE A 17 -8.94 2.46 8.59
CA PHE A 17 -9.20 2.82 7.20
C PHE A 17 -8.58 1.80 6.22
N GLU A 18 -7.40 1.30 6.55
CA GLU A 18 -6.65 0.34 5.76
C GLU A 18 -7.38 -1.00 5.54
N LYS A 19 -8.35 -1.33 6.40
CA LYS A 19 -9.13 -2.57 6.32
C LYS A 19 -10.48 -2.40 5.63
N LEU A 20 -10.82 -1.18 5.22
CA LEU A 20 -12.05 -0.94 4.47
C LEU A 20 -11.96 -1.54 3.06
N PRO A 21 -13.09 -2.01 2.48
CA PRO A 21 -13.13 -2.51 1.12
C PRO A 21 -12.84 -1.41 0.10
N VAL A 22 -12.22 -1.80 -1.02
CA VAL A 22 -12.13 -0.99 -2.24
C VAL A 22 -13.14 -1.54 -3.24
N TYR A 23 -14.36 -0.99 -3.21
CA TYR A 23 -15.53 -1.53 -3.89
C TYR A 23 -15.43 -1.63 -5.41
N ASN A 24 -14.56 -0.85 -6.04
CA ASN A 24 -14.33 -0.89 -7.48
C ASN A 24 -13.21 -1.86 -7.89
N ALA A 25 -12.59 -2.57 -6.94
CA ALA A 25 -11.56 -3.57 -7.21
C ALA A 25 -12.07 -5.00 -6.96
N SER A 26 -11.73 -5.89 -7.87
CA SER A 26 -11.96 -7.34 -7.75
C SER A 26 -10.73 -8.05 -7.20
N LEU A 27 -10.89 -9.28 -6.69
CA LEU A 27 -9.79 -10.06 -6.09
C LEU A 27 -8.59 -10.31 -7.01
N ASP A 28 -8.83 -10.45 -8.31
CA ASP A 28 -7.79 -10.67 -9.31
C ASP A 28 -6.86 -9.47 -9.50
N THR A 29 -7.22 -8.30 -8.94
CA THR A 29 -6.34 -7.14 -8.86
C THR A 29 -5.19 -7.32 -7.87
N LEU A 30 -5.32 -8.26 -6.92
CA LEU A 30 -4.24 -8.66 -6.04
C LEU A 30 -3.27 -9.59 -6.78
N ASP A 31 -1.97 -9.40 -6.52
CA ASP A 31 -0.89 -10.22 -7.01
C ASP A 31 -0.63 -11.38 -6.05
N THR A 32 -1.26 -12.51 -6.35
CA THR A 32 -1.09 -13.76 -5.59
C THR A 32 0.36 -14.23 -5.53
N GLN A 33 1.19 -13.96 -6.54
CA GLN A 33 2.61 -14.36 -6.50
C GLN A 33 3.37 -13.50 -5.50
N LEU A 34 3.11 -12.20 -5.48
CA LEU A 34 3.72 -11.29 -4.50
C LEU A 34 3.29 -11.63 -3.07
N ILE A 35 2.01 -11.99 -2.87
CA ILE A 35 1.50 -12.47 -1.58
C ILE A 35 2.19 -13.78 -1.20
N GLN A 36 2.30 -14.75 -2.11
CA GLN A 36 2.97 -16.02 -1.84
C GLN A 36 4.44 -15.80 -1.45
N ASN A 37 5.15 -14.96 -2.21
CA ASN A 37 6.54 -14.58 -1.89
C ASN A 37 6.65 -13.93 -0.51
N PHE A 38 5.71 -13.05 -0.14
CA PHE A 38 5.67 -12.48 1.21
C PHE A 38 5.49 -13.59 2.26
N LEU A 39 4.55 -14.50 2.06
CA LEU A 39 4.27 -15.58 3.01
C LEU A 39 5.46 -16.52 3.21
N ASP A 40 6.21 -16.79 2.14
CA ASP A 40 7.38 -17.68 2.14
C ASP A 40 8.61 -17.05 2.82
N ASN A 41 8.74 -15.73 2.79
CA ASN A 41 9.88 -15.01 3.35
C ASN A 41 9.70 -14.57 4.82
N ARG A 42 8.60 -14.95 5.48
CA ARG A 42 8.36 -14.59 6.90
C ARG A 42 9.30 -15.36 7.81
N LYS A 43 10.00 -14.64 8.69
CA LYS A 43 10.83 -15.25 9.74
C LYS A 43 9.95 -15.99 10.76
N ASN A 44 10.38 -17.19 11.16
CA ASN A 44 9.76 -18.00 12.22
C ASN A 44 8.31 -18.46 11.96
N GLN A 45 7.90 -18.55 10.69
CA GLN A 45 6.59 -19.09 10.32
C GLN A 45 6.74 -20.12 9.20
N ALA A 46 5.93 -21.17 9.23
CA ALA A 46 5.86 -22.10 8.11
C ALA A 46 5.32 -21.39 6.87
N SER A 47 5.83 -21.78 5.69
CA SER A 47 5.24 -21.37 4.41
C SER A 47 3.75 -21.71 4.42
N ALA A 48 2.94 -20.74 4.03
CA ALA A 48 1.50 -20.89 3.92
C ALA A 48 1.11 -20.69 2.47
N LYS A 49 0.14 -21.47 1.99
CA LYS A 49 -0.47 -21.22 0.68
C LYS A 49 -1.38 -20.01 0.77
N VAL A 50 -1.50 -19.26 -0.32
CA VAL A 50 -2.52 -18.20 -0.42
C VAL A 50 -3.91 -18.84 -0.44
N THR A 51 -4.61 -18.77 0.69
CA THR A 51 -6.02 -19.17 0.84
C THR A 51 -6.85 -17.97 1.30
N GLN A 52 -8.16 -18.04 1.14
CA GLN A 52 -9.09 -16.99 1.58
C GLN A 52 -8.95 -16.70 3.09
N ASP A 53 -8.76 -17.72 3.92
CA ASP A 53 -8.53 -17.55 5.36
C ASP A 53 -7.22 -16.81 5.65
N VAL A 54 -6.16 -17.11 4.89
CA VAL A 54 -4.89 -16.39 4.99
C VAL A 54 -5.10 -14.93 4.59
N LEU A 55 -5.73 -14.65 3.44
CA LEU A 55 -6.01 -13.29 2.99
C LEU A 55 -6.80 -12.49 4.05
N ARG A 56 -7.80 -13.11 4.69
CA ARG A 56 -8.59 -12.50 5.78
C ARG A 56 -7.78 -12.26 7.04
N SER A 57 -6.94 -13.21 7.45
CA SER A 57 -6.10 -13.05 8.65
C SER A 57 -5.14 -11.87 8.54
N TYR A 58 -4.71 -11.55 7.32
CA TYR A 58 -3.89 -10.38 7.00
C TYR A 58 -4.70 -9.13 6.67
N SER A 59 -6.04 -9.18 6.77
CA SER A 59 -6.96 -8.12 6.38
C SER A 59 -6.78 -7.64 4.93
N LEU A 60 -6.30 -8.49 4.02
CA LEU A 60 -6.11 -8.15 2.60
C LEU A 60 -7.43 -8.14 1.82
N VAL A 61 -8.42 -8.85 2.35
CA VAL A 61 -9.75 -8.98 1.80
C VAL A 61 -10.80 -8.90 2.90
N VAL A 62 -11.99 -8.43 2.56
CA VAL A 62 -13.16 -8.39 3.45
C VAL A 62 -14.37 -8.92 2.70
N GLU A 63 -15.21 -9.70 3.40
CA GLU A 63 -16.47 -10.20 2.85
C GLU A 63 -17.62 -9.30 3.30
N GLU A 64 -18.36 -8.75 2.34
CA GLU A 64 -19.58 -7.99 2.56
C GLU A 64 -20.68 -8.53 1.64
N HIS A 65 -21.86 -8.82 2.19
CA HIS A 65 -23.01 -9.33 1.43
C HIS A 65 -22.68 -10.52 0.51
N THR A 66 -21.86 -11.47 0.99
CA THR A 66 -21.37 -12.67 0.25
C THR A 66 -20.41 -12.39 -0.91
N GLU A 67 -20.01 -11.15 -1.11
CA GLU A 67 -18.98 -10.74 -2.05
C GLU A 67 -17.66 -10.43 -1.33
N LEU A 68 -16.55 -10.78 -1.94
CA LEU A 68 -15.22 -10.66 -1.35
C LEU A 68 -14.45 -9.54 -2.08
N PHE A 69 -14.14 -8.48 -1.34
CA PHE A 69 -13.46 -7.29 -1.85
C PHE A 69 -12.01 -7.23 -1.35
N PRO A 70 -11.05 -6.78 -2.17
CA PRO A 70 -9.77 -6.32 -1.68
C PRO A 70 -9.95 -5.14 -0.71
N THR A 71 -9.07 -5.04 0.28
CA THR A 71 -8.99 -3.87 1.17
C THR A 71 -7.94 -2.87 0.68
N TYR A 72 -7.92 -1.67 1.24
CA TYR A 72 -6.86 -0.69 0.97
C TYR A 72 -5.47 -1.27 1.29
N VAL A 73 -5.29 -1.97 2.42
CA VAL A 73 -4.02 -2.61 2.77
C VAL A 73 -3.65 -3.71 1.78
N GLY A 74 -4.64 -4.47 1.29
CA GLY A 74 -4.47 -5.48 0.26
C GLY A 74 -3.92 -4.89 -1.03
N LEU A 75 -4.59 -3.87 -1.57
CA LEU A 75 -4.18 -3.21 -2.80
C LEU A 75 -2.85 -2.47 -2.66
N LEU A 76 -2.65 -1.72 -1.58
CA LEU A 76 -1.43 -0.92 -1.41
C LEU A 76 -0.17 -1.79 -1.25
N ASN A 77 -0.27 -2.97 -0.63
CA ASN A 77 0.89 -3.85 -0.43
C ASN A 77 1.05 -4.91 -1.52
N PHE A 78 -0.05 -5.33 -2.15
CA PHE A 78 -0.06 -6.50 -3.04
C PHE A 78 -0.90 -6.30 -4.30
N GLY A 79 -1.35 -5.10 -4.63
CA GLY A 79 -2.08 -4.83 -5.87
C GLY A 79 -1.15 -4.80 -7.09
N LYS A 80 -1.65 -5.31 -8.22
CA LYS A 80 -0.95 -5.26 -9.52
C LYS A 80 -0.80 -3.83 -10.06
N SER A 81 -1.80 -2.98 -9.81
CA SER A 81 -1.82 -1.57 -10.25
C SER A 81 -2.63 -0.71 -9.26
N PRO A 82 -2.11 -0.43 -8.06
CA PRO A 82 -2.87 0.26 -7.00
C PRO A 82 -3.39 1.64 -7.45
N GLN A 83 -2.61 2.36 -8.25
CA GLN A 83 -2.91 3.72 -8.72
C GLN A 83 -4.15 3.78 -9.63
N PHE A 84 -4.56 2.67 -10.25
CA PHE A 84 -5.81 2.61 -11.01
C PHE A 84 -7.04 2.81 -10.11
N PHE A 85 -6.99 2.30 -8.88
CA PHE A 85 -8.07 2.42 -7.90
C PHE A 85 -7.86 3.60 -6.94
N LEU A 86 -6.60 3.94 -6.67
CA LEU A 86 -6.16 4.93 -5.70
C LEU A 86 -5.17 5.89 -6.37
N SER A 87 -5.66 6.82 -7.18
CA SER A 87 -4.82 7.70 -8.01
C SER A 87 -3.77 8.49 -7.23
N GLU A 88 -4.02 8.78 -5.96
CA GLU A 88 -3.12 9.55 -5.08
C GLU A 88 -2.14 8.65 -4.31
N ALA A 89 -2.22 7.33 -4.46
CA ALA A 89 -1.37 6.39 -3.74
C ALA A 89 0.03 6.28 -4.37
N MET A 90 0.79 7.36 -4.41
CA MET A 90 2.14 7.40 -4.96
C MET A 90 3.05 8.31 -4.12
N ILE A 91 4.37 8.12 -4.26
CA ILE A 91 5.37 9.03 -3.70
C ILE A 91 5.97 9.84 -4.84
N ILE A 92 5.93 11.17 -4.74
CA ILE A 92 6.62 12.06 -5.69
C ILE A 92 7.94 12.49 -5.05
N VAL A 93 9.04 12.23 -5.74
CA VAL A 93 10.37 12.66 -5.30
C VAL A 93 10.90 13.68 -6.29
N SER A 94 11.25 14.87 -5.80
CA SER A 94 11.79 15.96 -6.62
C SER A 94 13.11 16.46 -6.05
N HIS A 95 14.12 16.56 -6.92
CA HIS A 95 15.42 17.15 -6.63
C HIS A 95 15.44 18.58 -7.16
N PHE A 96 15.68 19.54 -6.27
CA PHE A 96 15.75 20.96 -6.58
C PHE A 96 17.19 21.44 -6.59
N ARG A 97 17.47 22.47 -7.40
CA ARG A 97 18.77 23.14 -7.37
C ARG A 97 18.87 24.07 -6.16
N GLY A 98 19.90 23.87 -5.35
CA GLY A 98 20.14 24.71 -4.16
C GLY A 98 19.18 24.42 -3.01
N ILE A 99 19.05 25.36 -2.08
CA ILE A 99 18.22 25.23 -0.86
C ILE A 99 16.94 26.07 -0.91
N GLU A 100 16.75 26.86 -1.96
CA GLU A 100 15.63 27.77 -2.17
C GLU A 100 15.19 27.73 -3.64
N GLY A 101 13.91 27.99 -3.90
CA GLY A 101 13.34 28.02 -5.25
C GLY A 101 12.40 26.83 -5.56
N ARG A 102 11.85 26.82 -6.78
CA ARG A 102 10.94 25.76 -7.28
C ARG A 102 11.46 25.08 -8.54
N ASP A 103 12.74 25.27 -8.85
CA ASP A 103 13.37 24.71 -10.05
C ASP A 103 13.75 23.25 -9.80
N ALA A 104 12.79 22.35 -10.03
CA ALA A 104 13.03 20.91 -10.02
C ALA A 104 13.91 20.55 -11.21
N ILE A 105 15.08 20.00 -10.93
CA ILE A 105 16.05 19.56 -11.94
C ILE A 105 15.89 18.07 -12.28
N ALA A 106 15.23 17.31 -11.41
CA ALA A 106 14.77 15.97 -11.69
C ALA A 106 13.59 15.64 -10.77
N SER A 107 12.59 14.93 -11.29
CA SER A 107 11.47 14.42 -10.51
C SER A 107 11.11 13.02 -10.99
N ILE A 108 10.66 12.17 -10.08
CA ILE A 108 10.07 10.87 -10.40
C ILE A 108 8.76 10.68 -9.63
N ASP A 109 7.82 10.01 -10.27
CA ASP A 109 6.62 9.49 -9.64
C ASP A 109 6.87 8.01 -9.32
N CYS A 110 6.85 7.67 -8.04
CA CYS A 110 7.05 6.31 -7.57
C CYS A 110 5.70 5.62 -7.43
N GLU A 111 5.42 4.66 -8.32
CA GLU A 111 4.14 3.96 -8.41
C GLU A 111 4.24 2.47 -8.01
N GLY A 112 3.15 1.71 -8.14
CA GLY A 112 3.06 0.31 -7.73
C GLY A 112 2.73 0.16 -6.24
N THR A 113 3.13 -0.97 -5.65
CA THR A 113 2.91 -1.23 -4.21
C THR A 113 3.76 -0.33 -3.33
N LEU A 114 3.39 -0.14 -2.06
CA LEU A 114 4.15 0.70 -1.11
C LEU A 114 5.64 0.34 -1.06
N LEU A 115 5.98 -0.95 -1.15
CA LEU A 115 7.37 -1.39 -1.19
C LEU A 115 8.07 -0.95 -2.48
N ASN A 116 7.39 -1.05 -3.63
CA ASN A 116 7.94 -0.55 -4.90
C ASN A 116 8.15 0.97 -4.85
N GLN A 117 7.20 1.71 -4.27
CA GLN A 117 7.29 3.17 -4.14
C GLN A 117 8.51 3.55 -3.28
N PHE A 118 8.69 2.88 -2.15
CA PHE A 118 9.85 3.06 -1.29
C PHE A 118 11.16 2.75 -2.04
N GLN A 119 11.24 1.62 -2.75
CA GLN A 119 12.45 1.22 -3.49
C GLN A 119 12.81 2.22 -4.58
N GLN A 120 11.83 2.70 -5.35
CA GLN A 120 12.03 3.73 -6.38
C GLN A 120 12.53 5.05 -5.77
N ALA A 121 11.86 5.52 -4.70
CA ALA A 121 12.25 6.74 -4.00
C ALA A 121 13.67 6.63 -3.42
N HIS A 122 13.98 5.51 -2.78
CA HIS A 122 15.29 5.23 -2.20
C HIS A 122 16.38 5.19 -3.28
N HIS A 123 16.15 4.49 -4.39
CA HIS A 123 17.10 4.45 -5.50
C HIS A 123 17.34 5.83 -6.11
N PHE A 124 16.29 6.63 -6.29
CA PHE A 124 16.43 7.99 -6.81
C PHE A 124 17.30 8.85 -5.90
N VAL A 125 17.00 8.86 -4.59
CA VAL A 125 17.78 9.63 -3.60
C VAL A 125 19.25 9.21 -3.62
N LEU A 126 19.55 7.90 -3.64
CA LEU A 126 20.93 7.42 -3.71
C LEU A 126 21.63 7.79 -5.03
N SER A 127 20.92 7.70 -6.17
CA SER A 127 21.48 8.07 -7.47
C SER A 127 21.85 9.56 -7.54
N VAL A 128 21.01 10.42 -6.94
CA VAL A 128 21.29 11.84 -6.79
C VAL A 128 22.56 12.03 -5.98
N PHE A 129 22.69 11.41 -4.81
CA PHE A 129 23.92 11.53 -4.01
C PHE A 129 25.17 11.07 -4.76
N GLN A 130 25.13 9.89 -5.38
CA GLN A 130 26.27 9.33 -6.13
C GLN A 130 26.74 10.25 -7.25
N SER A 131 25.81 10.86 -8.00
CA SER A 131 26.16 11.81 -9.06
C SER A 131 26.90 13.05 -8.55
N HIS A 132 26.61 13.53 -7.34
CA HIS A 132 27.28 14.70 -6.76
C HIS A 132 28.67 14.37 -6.21
N PHE A 133 28.84 13.20 -5.59
CA PHE A 133 30.15 12.82 -5.03
C PHE A 133 31.17 12.46 -6.11
N GLN A 134 30.76 11.88 -7.24
CA GLN A 134 31.67 11.64 -8.37
C GLN A 134 32.17 12.92 -9.05
N LEU A 135 31.43 14.03 -8.95
CA LEU A 135 31.82 15.32 -9.52
C LEU A 135 32.89 16.06 -8.69
N GLN A 136 33.21 15.60 -7.47
CA GLN A 136 34.20 16.24 -6.60
C GLN A 136 35.62 15.62 -6.69
N GLU A 137 35.82 14.51 -7.40
CA GLU A 137 37.13 13.83 -7.54
C GLU A 137 37.91 14.21 -8.83
N LEU A 138 37.65 15.39 -9.42
CA LEU A 138 38.39 15.90 -10.59
C LEU A 138 39.07 17.24 -10.30
#